data_AF-A0A7K3H8A1-F1
#
_entry.id   AF-A0A7K3H8A1-F1
#
_cell.length_a   1.000
_cell.length_b   1.000
_cell.length_c   1.000
_cell.angle_alpha   90.00
_cell.angle_beta   90.00
_cell.angle_gamma   90.00
#
_symmetry.space_group_name_H-M   'P 1'
#
loop_
_entity.id
_entity.type
_entity.pdbx_description
1 polymer ?
#
loop_
_entity_poly.entity_id
_entity_poly.type
_entity_poly.pdbx_seq_one_letter_code
_entity_poly.pdbx_strand_id
1 'polypeptide(L)'
;MSTTTTSSDPDEPTPRRSPIHRALRREDGSRRRLFAAFGRRTRPGERRMPLVLSDRAQRRLVTRARKQGARDGSGTALDVVVLSSGILPPYAAGLAARRDLVRELVEEEAADWETRASREDANARNGIVREEAGVALAQTRLVEAEHDVRRAREQLDLLAHRSMRWQRLRDAVRERFERTGPGGGTPSDSTAGTAHGAGTGPPPRPGGFDEDDEYQTLNPVVADPHLTAIPTPAQGAVAASVEGWEGLRARAAMPEKLVLFLLVLVFAVEVPIYWVAFEPFHGVGTSSAGVLNATLAISVGVLMLAVPHLVGRAMRERGATGASRPAGPAALLFLGFWAACTVTLGILRARTVLAEEPVEEVTGPATGFSDAAADPVPSLVDRLELQPQTVYWMFIALLLLSGGIGFLAGLLREHPYVDSFRSALERREERARELAAAHTRLAAARAWVDSAGERAEQRRRGVDARLRAADELYEAAAEAHRHGLTSKAADPAITEAAQKRTESGAPLLPPSTTRRPPASRR
;
A
#
# COMPACT_ATOMS: atom_id res chain seq x y z
N MET A 1 7.71 -9.15 26.85
CA MET A 1 7.04 -9.24 28.16
C MET A 1 6.02 -8.11 28.25
N SER A 2 4.78 -8.48 28.58
CA SER A 2 3.67 -7.68 29.13
C SER A 2 3.03 -6.59 28.27
N THR A 3 2.09 -7.05 27.46
CA THR A 3 0.87 -6.33 27.04
C THR A 3 -0.10 -6.20 28.21
N THR A 4 -0.61 -4.99 28.48
CA THR A 4 -1.76 -4.77 29.38
C THR A 4 -3.00 -4.45 28.55
N THR A 5 -3.90 -5.42 28.51
CA THR A 5 -5.30 -5.29 28.10
C THR A 5 -6.15 -5.23 29.37
N THR A 6 -6.86 -4.13 29.59
CA THR A 6 -7.89 -4.03 30.62
C THR A 6 -9.01 -3.14 30.11
N SER A 7 -10.10 -3.76 29.71
CA SER A 7 -11.45 -3.21 29.78
C SER A 7 -12.41 -4.35 29.47
N SER A 8 -12.73 -5.10 30.52
CA SER A 8 -13.89 -5.96 30.61
C SER A 8 -15.06 -5.07 31.01
N ASP A 9 -15.98 -4.85 30.08
CA ASP A 9 -17.27 -4.21 30.31
C ASP A 9 -18.36 -5.29 30.10
N PRO A 10 -19.00 -5.79 31.17
CA PRO A 10 -20.04 -6.80 31.04
C PRO A 10 -21.39 -6.21 31.46
N ASP A 11 -21.87 -5.15 30.82
CA ASP A 11 -23.23 -4.65 31.04
C ASP A 11 -23.80 -3.98 29.77
N GLU A 12 -24.16 -4.78 28.77
CA GLU A 12 -25.07 -4.34 27.71
C GLU A 12 -26.29 -5.29 27.63
N PRO A 13 -27.51 -4.80 27.90
CA PRO A 13 -28.69 -5.65 27.93
C PRO A 13 -29.12 -6.05 26.52
N THR A 14 -29.02 -7.34 26.23
CA THR A 14 -29.58 -7.96 25.01
C THR A 14 -31.06 -7.58 24.83
N PRO A 15 -31.51 -7.17 23.64
CA PRO A 15 -32.92 -6.92 23.38
C PRO A 15 -33.72 -8.22 23.46
N ARG A 16 -34.57 -8.33 24.48
CA ARG A 16 -35.59 -9.38 24.65
C ARG A 16 -36.47 -9.45 23.40
N ARG A 17 -36.29 -10.49 22.60
CA ARG A 17 -37.23 -10.86 21.54
C ARG A 17 -38.56 -11.28 22.17
N SER A 18 -39.61 -10.50 21.93
CA SER A 18 -40.97 -10.83 22.37
C SER A 18 -41.51 -12.05 21.60
N PRO A 19 -42.13 -13.04 22.27
CA PRO A 19 -42.65 -14.25 21.64
C PRO A 19 -44.13 -14.11 21.23
N ILE A 20 -44.58 -12.93 20.77
CA ILE A 20 -46.03 -12.68 20.60
C ILE A 20 -46.54 -12.90 19.15
N HIS A 21 -45.68 -13.00 18.14
CA HIS A 21 -46.16 -13.16 16.74
C HIS A 21 -46.34 -14.60 16.24
N ARG A 22 -46.31 -15.62 17.11
CA ARG A 22 -46.41 -17.04 16.69
C ARG A 22 -47.84 -17.62 16.69
N ALA A 23 -48.86 -16.85 17.08
CA ALA A 23 -50.22 -17.37 17.29
C ALA A 23 -51.22 -17.17 16.14
N LEU A 24 -50.93 -16.36 15.11
CA LEU A 24 -51.92 -16.05 14.05
C LEU A 24 -51.71 -16.80 12.73
N ARG A 25 -50.95 -17.90 12.73
CA ARG A 25 -50.67 -18.69 11.51
C ARG A 25 -51.32 -20.08 11.54
N ARG A 26 -52.56 -20.16 12.03
CA ARG A 26 -53.24 -21.44 12.29
C ARG A 26 -54.68 -21.55 11.75
N GLU A 27 -55.01 -20.87 10.65
CA GLU A 27 -56.34 -21.02 10.02
C GLU A 27 -56.40 -21.38 8.53
N ASP A 28 -55.27 -21.52 7.82
CA ASP A 28 -55.30 -21.96 6.40
C ASP A 28 -55.20 -23.49 6.21
N GLY A 29 -55.66 -24.26 7.20
CA GLY A 29 -55.53 -25.73 7.23
C GLY A 29 -56.51 -26.50 6.35
N SER A 30 -57.63 -25.90 5.92
CA SER A 30 -58.72 -26.62 5.24
C SER A 30 -58.55 -26.71 3.72
N ARG A 31 -57.95 -25.70 3.07
CA ARG A 31 -57.70 -25.73 1.61
C ARG A 31 -56.53 -26.63 1.18
N ARG A 32 -55.67 -27.04 2.13
CA ARG A 32 -54.48 -27.85 1.86
C ARG A 32 -54.75 -29.34 1.62
N ARG A 33 -55.94 -29.85 1.93
CA ARG A 33 -56.24 -31.28 1.84
C ARG A 33 -56.67 -31.75 0.45
N LEU A 34 -57.15 -30.86 -0.43
CA LEU A 34 -57.50 -31.22 -1.81
C LEU A 34 -56.31 -31.22 -2.79
N PHE A 35 -55.20 -30.54 -2.46
CA PHE A 35 -53.98 -30.52 -3.28
C PHE A 35 -52.95 -31.61 -2.93
N ALA A 36 -53.18 -32.38 -1.86
CA ALA A 36 -52.26 -33.43 -1.40
C ALA A 36 -52.22 -34.67 -2.33
N ALA A 37 -53.18 -34.83 -3.25
CA ALA A 37 -53.19 -35.92 -4.22
C ALA A 37 -52.22 -35.70 -5.39
N PHE A 38 -51.73 -34.48 -5.62
CA PHE A 38 -50.80 -34.16 -6.71
C PHE A 38 -49.50 -33.46 -6.27
N GLY A 39 -49.40 -32.97 -5.03
CA GLY A 39 -48.23 -32.24 -4.53
C GLY A 39 -47.53 -32.94 -3.38
N ARG A 40 -46.57 -33.83 -3.67
CA ARG A 40 -45.50 -34.14 -2.70
C ARG A 40 -44.79 -32.82 -2.41
N ARG A 41 -44.80 -32.39 -1.14
CA ARG A 41 -43.88 -31.35 -0.66
C ARG A 41 -42.46 -31.84 -0.95
N THR A 42 -41.81 -31.21 -1.92
CA THR A 42 -40.42 -31.48 -2.22
C THR A 42 -39.57 -31.09 -1.02
N ARG A 43 -38.75 -32.03 -0.54
CA ARG A 43 -37.74 -31.77 0.50
C ARG A 43 -36.78 -30.66 0.02
N PRO A 44 -36.18 -29.86 0.92
CA PRO A 44 -35.12 -28.94 0.54
C PRO A 44 -33.96 -29.76 -0.03
N GLY A 45 -33.80 -29.75 -1.36
CA GLY A 45 -32.83 -30.57 -2.09
C GLY A 45 -33.40 -31.39 -3.26
N GLU A 46 -34.73 -31.56 -3.37
CA GLU A 46 -35.32 -32.19 -4.55
C GLU A 46 -35.25 -31.24 -5.75
N ARG A 47 -34.60 -31.69 -6.84
CA ARG A 47 -34.47 -30.94 -8.09
C ARG A 47 -35.85 -30.50 -8.56
N ARG A 48 -36.18 -29.21 -8.36
CA ARG A 48 -37.38 -28.58 -8.94
C ARG A 48 -37.38 -28.93 -10.44
N MET A 49 -38.50 -29.45 -10.94
CA MET A 49 -38.63 -29.71 -12.39
C MET A 49 -38.22 -28.43 -13.13
N PRO A 50 -37.38 -28.52 -14.18
CA PRO A 50 -36.99 -27.36 -14.94
C PRO A 50 -38.26 -26.71 -15.48
N LEU A 51 -38.49 -25.46 -15.05
CA LEU A 51 -39.72 -24.73 -15.26
C LEU A 51 -39.92 -24.37 -16.74
N VAL A 52 -38.83 -24.39 -17.51
CA VAL A 52 -38.83 -24.34 -18.97
C VAL A 52 -38.63 -25.77 -19.49
N LEU A 53 -39.65 -26.29 -20.17
CA LEU A 53 -39.55 -27.57 -20.86
C LEU A 53 -38.48 -27.46 -21.96
N SER A 54 -37.55 -28.42 -22.00
CA SER A 54 -36.60 -28.51 -23.12
C SER A 54 -37.34 -28.72 -24.44
N ASP A 55 -36.76 -28.29 -25.57
CA ASP A 55 -37.38 -28.45 -26.90
C ASP A 55 -37.86 -29.88 -27.17
N ARG A 56 -37.09 -30.88 -26.70
CA ARG A 56 -37.48 -32.28 -26.81
C ARG A 56 -38.72 -32.61 -25.97
N ALA A 57 -38.83 -32.06 -24.77
CA ALA A 57 -40.00 -32.22 -23.91
C ALA A 57 -41.23 -31.48 -24.47
N GLN A 58 -41.04 -30.29 -25.04
CA GLN A 58 -42.09 -29.53 -25.74
C GLN A 58 -42.65 -30.33 -26.93
N ARG A 59 -41.78 -30.81 -27.83
CA ARG A 59 -42.18 -31.66 -28.97
C ARG A 59 -42.90 -32.94 -28.52
N ARG A 60 -42.43 -33.57 -27.43
CA ARG A 60 -43.08 -34.74 -26.84
C ARG A 60 -44.47 -34.43 -26.30
N LEU A 61 -44.67 -33.27 -25.66
CA LEU A 61 -45.98 -32.82 -25.18
C LEU A 61 -46.96 -32.69 -26.34
N VAL A 62 -46.59 -31.94 -27.38
CA VAL A 62 -47.41 -31.73 -28.59
C VAL A 62 -47.71 -33.07 -29.29
N THR A 63 -46.71 -33.93 -29.46
CA THR A 63 -46.90 -35.26 -30.08
C THR A 63 -47.82 -36.16 -29.25
N ARG A 64 -47.69 -36.13 -27.92
CA ARG A 64 -48.54 -36.89 -27.00
C ARG A 64 -49.98 -36.37 -27.03
N ALA A 65 -50.15 -35.06 -27.07
CA ALA A 65 -51.46 -34.43 -27.18
C ALA A 65 -52.15 -34.84 -28.48
N ARG A 66 -51.45 -34.80 -29.61
CA ARG A 66 -51.96 -35.32 -30.91
C ARG A 66 -52.37 -36.78 -30.86
N LYS A 67 -51.50 -37.65 -30.31
CA LYS A 67 -51.81 -39.09 -30.17
C LYS A 67 -53.01 -39.34 -29.26
N GLN A 68 -53.16 -38.56 -28.19
CA GLN A 68 -54.30 -38.68 -27.29
C GLN A 68 -55.58 -38.22 -27.99
N GLY A 69 -55.55 -37.11 -28.72
CA GLY A 69 -56.70 -36.66 -29.52
C GLY A 69 -57.15 -37.71 -30.52
N ALA A 70 -56.21 -38.33 -31.25
CA ALA A 70 -56.52 -39.42 -32.19
C ALA A 70 -57.21 -40.62 -31.51
N ARG A 71 -56.81 -40.96 -30.28
CA ARG A 71 -57.46 -42.03 -29.49
C ARG A 71 -58.87 -41.63 -29.06
N ASP A 72 -59.01 -40.42 -28.54
CA ASP A 72 -60.28 -39.88 -28.08
C ASP A 72 -61.30 -39.78 -29.23
N GLY A 73 -60.83 -39.53 -30.46
CA GLY A 73 -61.69 -39.46 -31.66
C GLY A 73 -62.08 -40.83 -32.22
N SER A 74 -61.23 -41.85 -32.04
CA SER A 74 -61.56 -43.23 -32.44
C SER A 74 -62.46 -43.97 -31.46
N GLY A 75 -62.55 -43.50 -30.21
CA GLY A 75 -63.40 -44.10 -29.18
C GLY A 75 -64.75 -43.39 -29.07
N THR A 76 -65.77 -44.07 -28.58
CA THR A 76 -67.08 -43.50 -28.21
C THR A 76 -67.03 -42.62 -26.94
N ALA A 77 -65.85 -42.16 -26.54
CA ALA A 77 -65.60 -41.51 -25.25
C ALA A 77 -66.01 -40.03 -25.21
N LEU A 78 -66.26 -39.40 -26.36
CA LEU A 78 -66.69 -38.01 -26.46
C LEU A 78 -68.03 -37.95 -27.20
N ASP A 79 -69.07 -37.56 -26.48
CA ASP A 79 -70.39 -37.28 -27.03
C ASP A 79 -70.41 -35.88 -27.68
N VAL A 80 -71.15 -35.73 -28.78
CA VAL A 80 -71.34 -34.47 -29.53
C VAL A 80 -71.82 -33.34 -28.60
N VAL A 81 -72.64 -33.69 -27.60
CA VAL A 81 -73.15 -32.77 -26.58
C VAL A 81 -72.03 -32.15 -25.74
N VAL A 82 -70.95 -32.88 -25.47
CA VAL A 82 -69.81 -32.37 -24.68
C VAL A 82 -69.01 -31.33 -25.49
N LEU A 83 -68.90 -31.52 -26.80
CA LEU A 83 -68.20 -30.58 -27.68
C LEU A 83 -69.03 -29.33 -27.99
N SER A 84 -70.36 -29.45 -28.06
CA SER A 84 -71.27 -28.33 -28.32
C SER A 84 -71.61 -27.51 -27.07
N SER A 85 -71.53 -28.10 -25.87
CA SER A 85 -71.83 -27.43 -24.58
C SER A 85 -70.76 -26.45 -24.10
N GLY A 86 -69.65 -26.28 -24.83
CA GLY A 86 -68.55 -25.40 -24.44
C GLY A 86 -67.67 -25.95 -23.30
N ILE A 87 -68.03 -27.11 -22.74
CA ILE A 87 -67.23 -27.82 -21.73
C ILE A 87 -65.94 -28.34 -22.39
N LEU A 88 -64.80 -28.18 -21.73
CA LEU A 88 -63.53 -28.68 -22.27
C LEU A 88 -63.49 -30.22 -22.19
N PRO A 89 -63.01 -30.90 -23.25
CA PRO A 89 -62.67 -32.31 -23.17
C PRO A 89 -61.74 -32.59 -21.98
N PRO A 90 -61.86 -33.74 -21.28
CA PRO A 90 -61.09 -34.02 -20.06
C PRO A 90 -59.58 -33.82 -20.22
N TYR A 91 -59.03 -34.19 -21.39
CA TYR A 91 -57.61 -33.99 -21.67
C TYR A 91 -57.25 -32.50 -21.84
N ALA A 92 -58.07 -31.72 -22.53
CA ALA A 92 -57.87 -30.27 -22.70
C ALA A 92 -58.02 -29.53 -21.36
N ALA A 93 -58.96 -29.94 -20.50
CA ALA A 93 -59.05 -29.45 -19.12
C ALA A 93 -57.78 -29.78 -18.32
N GLY A 94 -57.21 -30.98 -18.52
CA GLY A 94 -55.92 -31.37 -17.95
C GLY A 94 -54.74 -30.53 -18.47
N LEU A 95 -54.74 -30.13 -19.75
CA LEU A 95 -53.75 -29.21 -20.31
C LEU A 95 -53.89 -27.79 -19.72
N ALA A 96 -55.11 -27.27 -19.59
CA ALA A 96 -55.38 -25.99 -18.93
C ALA A 96 -54.88 -25.99 -17.47
N ALA A 97 -55.21 -27.04 -16.71
CA ALA A 97 -54.75 -27.17 -15.32
C ALA A 97 -53.21 -27.24 -15.20
N ARG A 98 -52.53 -27.89 -16.15
CA ARG A 98 -51.06 -27.93 -16.19
C ARG A 98 -50.45 -26.60 -16.59
N ARG A 99 -51.04 -25.88 -17.55
CA ARG A 99 -50.63 -24.53 -17.92
C ARG A 99 -50.73 -23.61 -16.71
N ASP A 100 -51.87 -23.62 -16.03
CA ASP A 100 -52.11 -22.76 -14.85
C ASP A 100 -51.15 -23.09 -13.71
N LEU A 101 -50.83 -24.37 -13.49
CA LEU A 101 -49.79 -24.79 -12.53
C LEU A 101 -48.40 -24.27 -12.94
N VAL A 102 -48.02 -24.37 -14.21
CA VAL A 102 -46.74 -23.84 -14.69
C VAL A 102 -46.68 -22.32 -14.52
N ARG A 103 -47.77 -21.60 -14.83
CA ARG A 103 -47.87 -20.15 -14.60
C ARG A 103 -47.69 -19.80 -13.13
N GLU A 104 -48.41 -20.47 -12.23
CA GLU A 104 -48.31 -20.26 -10.78
C GLU A 104 -46.87 -20.47 -10.29
N LEU A 105 -46.20 -21.52 -10.76
CA LEU A 105 -44.80 -21.77 -10.41
C LEU A 105 -43.83 -20.71 -11.00
N VAL A 106 -44.07 -20.19 -12.21
CA VAL A 106 -43.27 -19.10 -12.80
C VAL A 106 -43.44 -17.81 -12.01
N GLU A 107 -44.66 -17.51 -11.60
CA GLU A 107 -44.98 -16.34 -10.78
C GLU A 107 -44.40 -16.47 -9.35
N GLU A 108 -44.47 -17.64 -8.73
CA GLU A 108 -43.84 -17.91 -7.43
C GLU A 108 -42.31 -17.78 -7.51
N GLU A 109 -41.69 -18.36 -8.54
CA GLU A 109 -40.25 -18.22 -8.78
C GLU A 109 -39.87 -16.75 -8.96
N ALA A 110 -40.63 -16.01 -9.79
CA ALA A 110 -40.43 -14.59 -10.01
C ALA A 110 -40.55 -13.76 -8.72
N ALA A 111 -41.51 -14.07 -7.86
CA ALA A 111 -41.70 -13.40 -6.58
C ALA A 111 -40.52 -13.67 -5.61
N ASP A 112 -40.01 -14.90 -5.59
CA ASP A 112 -38.81 -15.27 -4.82
C ASP A 112 -37.57 -14.51 -5.30
N TRP A 113 -37.39 -14.43 -6.63
CA TRP A 113 -36.28 -13.69 -7.25
C TRP A 113 -36.38 -12.20 -6.98
N GLU A 114 -37.56 -11.59 -7.11
CA GLU A 114 -37.78 -10.17 -6.83
C GLU A 114 -37.54 -9.85 -5.35
N THR A 115 -37.92 -10.75 -4.44
CA THR A 115 -37.65 -10.58 -3.00
C THR A 115 -36.14 -10.62 -2.71
N ARG A 116 -35.39 -11.53 -3.35
CA ARG A 116 -33.92 -11.59 -3.22
C ARG A 116 -33.25 -10.36 -3.82
N ALA A 117 -33.63 -9.98 -5.04
CA ALA A 117 -33.11 -8.80 -5.71
C ALA A 117 -33.40 -7.52 -4.91
N SER A 118 -34.60 -7.38 -4.34
CA SER A 118 -34.96 -6.24 -3.49
C SER A 118 -34.07 -6.15 -2.24
N ARG A 119 -33.72 -7.28 -1.63
CA ARG A 119 -32.76 -7.31 -0.50
C ARG A 119 -31.35 -6.95 -0.95
N GLU A 120 -30.91 -7.44 -2.10
CA GLU A 120 -29.61 -7.09 -2.68
C GLU A 120 -29.52 -5.60 -3.01
N ASP A 121 -30.56 -5.03 -3.60
CA ASP A 121 -30.64 -3.59 -3.90
C ASP A 121 -30.68 -2.75 -2.62
N ALA A 122 -31.39 -3.20 -1.57
CA ALA A 122 -31.36 -2.56 -0.25
C ALA A 122 -29.96 -2.64 0.39
N ASN A 123 -29.28 -3.78 0.30
CA ASN A 123 -27.91 -3.95 0.78
C ASN A 123 -26.93 -3.08 -0.01
N ALA A 124 -27.12 -2.93 -1.32
CA ALA A 124 -26.30 -2.06 -2.16
C ALA A 124 -26.45 -0.59 -1.76
N ARG A 125 -27.68 -0.15 -1.43
CA ARG A 125 -27.93 1.21 -0.88
C ARG A 125 -27.22 1.42 0.46
N ASN A 126 -27.25 0.44 1.36
CA ASN A 126 -26.46 0.50 2.60
C ASN A 126 -24.94 0.51 2.31
N GLY A 127 -24.51 -0.16 1.25
CA GLY A 127 -23.14 -0.13 0.75
C GLY A 127 -22.67 1.27 0.35
N ILE A 128 -23.54 2.09 -0.27
CA ILE A 128 -23.23 3.49 -0.61
C ILE A 128 -22.85 4.28 0.65
N VAL A 129 -23.65 4.18 1.72
CA VAL A 129 -23.36 4.89 2.99
C VAL A 129 -22.00 4.48 3.56
N ARG A 130 -21.64 3.20 3.46
CA ARG A 130 -20.33 2.69 3.89
C ARG A 130 -19.20 3.26 3.04
N GLU A 131 -19.35 3.31 1.73
CA GLU A 131 -18.34 3.88 0.83
C GLU A 131 -18.22 5.41 1.00
N GLU A 132 -19.32 6.12 1.29
CA GLU A 132 -19.29 7.55 1.62
C GLU A 132 -18.50 7.82 2.91
N ALA A 133 -18.71 7.00 3.95
CA ALA A 133 -17.90 7.05 5.16
C ALA A 133 -16.42 6.73 4.87
N GLY A 134 -16.15 5.82 3.93
CA GLY A 134 -14.80 5.50 3.45
C GLY A 134 -14.11 6.68 2.76
N VAL A 135 -14.83 7.41 1.90
CA VAL A 135 -14.35 8.64 1.25
C VAL A 135 -14.06 9.72 2.29
N ALA A 136 -14.98 9.94 3.23
CA ALA A 136 -14.79 10.93 4.30
C ALA A 136 -13.55 10.63 5.15
N LEU A 137 -13.34 9.36 5.53
CA LEU A 137 -12.15 8.95 6.27
C LEU A 137 -10.86 9.13 5.46
N ALA A 138 -10.87 8.78 4.17
CA ALA A 138 -9.71 8.97 3.29
C ALA A 138 -9.37 10.47 3.12
N GLN A 139 -10.39 11.32 3.05
CA GLN A 139 -10.21 12.77 3.00
C GLN A 139 -9.59 13.31 4.30
N THR A 140 -10.06 12.88 5.47
CA THR A 140 -9.45 13.26 6.76
C THR A 140 -7.97 12.88 6.82
N ARG A 141 -7.62 11.66 6.39
CA ARG A 141 -6.22 11.21 6.34
C ARG A 141 -5.36 11.99 5.35
N LEU A 142 -5.93 12.41 4.22
CA LEU A 142 -5.23 13.27 3.28
C LEU A 142 -4.95 14.64 3.91
N VAL A 143 -5.94 15.22 4.60
CA VAL A 143 -5.77 16.48 5.33
C VAL A 143 -4.70 16.34 6.41
N GLU A 144 -4.68 15.26 7.18
CA GLU A 144 -3.61 14.97 8.16
C GLU A 144 -2.23 14.90 7.49
N ALA A 145 -2.10 14.19 6.36
CA ALA A 145 -0.85 14.12 5.61
C ALA A 145 -0.40 15.50 5.08
N GLU A 146 -1.34 16.37 4.69
CA GLU A 146 -1.02 17.75 4.30
C GLU A 146 -0.56 18.62 5.48
N HIS A 147 -1.08 18.38 6.69
CA HIS A 147 -0.54 19.02 7.90
C HIS A 147 0.88 18.53 8.18
N ASP A 148 1.16 17.24 8.01
CA ASP A 148 2.51 16.69 8.21
C ASP A 148 3.52 17.25 7.20
N VAL A 149 3.13 17.38 5.93
CA VAL A 149 3.97 18.04 4.90
C VAL A 149 4.26 19.49 5.27
N ARG A 150 3.26 20.24 5.76
CA ARG A 150 3.45 21.62 6.22
C ARG A 150 4.41 21.70 7.40
N ARG A 151 4.23 20.87 8.44
CA ARG A 151 5.14 20.82 9.59
C ARG A 151 6.58 20.47 9.19
N ALA A 152 6.76 19.46 8.33
CA ALA A 152 8.08 19.06 7.86
C ALA A 152 8.75 20.19 7.03
N ARG A 153 7.95 20.94 6.26
CA ARG A 153 8.41 22.11 5.52
C ARG A 153 8.82 23.26 6.45
N GLU A 154 8.00 23.61 7.43
CA GLU A 154 8.33 24.63 8.43
C GLU A 154 9.65 24.31 9.16
N GLN A 155 9.89 23.02 9.47
CA GLN A 155 11.16 22.58 10.04
C GLN A 155 12.34 22.77 9.08
N LEU A 156 12.18 22.47 7.79
CA LEU A 156 13.21 22.74 6.78
C LEU A 156 13.50 24.24 6.64
N ASP A 157 12.45 25.07 6.64
CA ASP A 157 12.58 26.52 6.55
C ASP A 157 13.35 27.06 7.77
N LEU A 158 13.03 26.60 8.99
CA LEU A 158 13.77 26.97 10.20
C LEU A 158 15.27 26.63 10.13
N LEU A 159 15.62 25.50 9.52
CA LEU A 159 17.03 25.11 9.32
C LEU A 159 17.71 25.97 8.27
N ALA A 160 17.02 26.28 7.18
CA ALA A 160 17.53 27.16 6.14
C ALA A 160 17.87 28.54 6.73
N HIS A 161 17.00 29.08 7.58
CA HIS A 161 17.26 30.32 8.30
C HIS A 161 18.48 30.20 9.22
N ARG A 162 18.62 29.07 9.94
CA ARG A 162 19.78 28.82 10.80
C ARG A 162 21.08 28.67 10.01
N SER A 163 21.07 28.00 8.86
CA SER A 163 22.25 27.84 8.00
C SER A 163 22.67 29.16 7.38
N MET A 164 21.71 30.01 6.97
CA MET A 164 22.02 31.36 6.48
C MET A 164 22.70 32.21 7.57
N ARG A 165 22.26 32.13 8.83
CA ARG A 165 22.93 32.83 9.96
C ARG A 165 24.37 32.36 10.15
N TRP A 166 24.60 31.05 10.06
CA TRP A 166 25.96 30.49 10.19
C TRP A 166 26.86 30.86 9.02
N GLN A 167 26.33 30.87 7.79
CA GLN A 167 27.06 31.34 6.61
C GLN A 167 27.46 32.80 6.76
N ARG A 168 26.53 33.69 7.15
CA ARG A 168 26.84 35.10 7.42
C ARG A 168 27.90 35.26 8.51
N LEU A 169 27.82 34.48 9.59
CA LEU A 169 28.84 34.49 10.65
C LEU A 169 30.21 34.08 10.09
N ARG A 170 30.27 32.97 9.34
CA ARG A 170 31.50 32.50 8.71
C ARG A 170 32.08 33.53 7.76
N ASP A 171 31.24 34.15 6.94
CA ASP A 171 31.65 35.14 5.95
C ASP A 171 32.15 36.42 6.64
N ALA A 172 31.52 36.85 7.75
CA ALA A 172 32.01 37.96 8.58
C ALA A 172 33.34 37.64 9.29
N VAL A 173 33.52 36.41 9.79
CA VAL A 173 34.80 35.97 10.37
C VAL A 173 35.88 35.95 9.30
N ARG A 174 35.57 35.43 8.11
CA ARG A 174 36.48 35.44 6.97
C ARG A 174 36.88 36.86 6.57
N GLU A 175 35.91 37.76 6.44
CA GLU A 175 36.16 39.17 6.14
C GLU A 175 37.04 39.84 7.21
N ARG A 176 36.83 39.52 8.50
CA ARG A 176 37.70 39.98 9.58
C ARG A 176 39.12 39.44 9.41
N PHE A 177 39.30 38.15 9.15
CA PHE A 177 40.63 37.57 8.92
C PHE A 177 41.33 38.14 7.67
N GLU A 178 40.57 38.43 6.61
CA GLU A 178 41.12 39.07 5.40
C GLU A 178 41.53 40.53 5.67
N ARG A 179 40.82 41.25 6.55
CA ARG A 179 41.20 42.61 6.98
C ARG A 179 42.37 42.65 7.96
N THR A 180 42.48 41.69 8.87
CA THR A 180 43.58 41.62 9.87
C THR A 180 44.77 40.79 9.40
N GLY A 181 44.73 40.23 8.19
CA GLY A 181 45.80 39.39 7.66
C GLY A 181 47.10 40.17 7.44
N PRO A 182 48.28 39.51 7.49
CA PRO A 182 49.59 40.15 7.68
C PRO A 182 50.11 41.01 6.52
N GLY A 183 49.28 41.26 5.49
CA GLY A 183 49.60 42.09 4.32
C GLY A 183 48.63 43.26 4.10
N GLY A 184 47.69 43.49 5.02
CA GLY A 184 46.76 44.61 5.00
C GLY A 184 47.46 45.94 5.29
N GLY A 185 48.14 46.46 4.27
CA GLY A 185 48.62 47.83 4.08
C GLY A 185 48.80 48.70 5.33
N THR A 186 50.07 48.95 5.68
CA THR A 186 50.44 50.26 6.22
C THR A 186 49.72 51.34 5.38
N PRO A 187 48.96 52.26 6.00
CA PRO A 187 48.39 53.38 5.26
C PRO A 187 49.55 54.11 4.58
N SER A 188 49.55 54.09 3.25
CA SER A 188 50.48 54.85 2.43
C SER A 188 50.26 56.32 2.72
N ASP A 189 51.12 56.85 3.57
CA ASP A 189 51.24 58.27 3.89
C ASP A 189 51.81 58.99 2.66
N SER A 190 50.91 59.45 1.79
CA SER A 190 51.15 60.39 0.70
C SER A 190 49.79 61.03 0.41
N THR A 191 49.55 62.32 0.59
CA THR A 191 50.35 63.44 0.08
C THR A 191 49.91 64.74 0.73
N ALA A 192 50.88 65.61 0.98
CA ALA A 192 50.73 66.99 1.42
C ALA A 192 50.05 67.93 0.38
N GLY A 193 49.46 69.02 0.89
CA GLY A 193 49.05 70.24 0.17
C GLY A 193 47.52 70.34 -0.03
N THR A 194 46.78 71.41 0.25
CA THR A 194 47.14 72.82 0.47
C THR A 194 45.98 73.56 1.17
N ALA A 195 46.35 74.61 1.90
CA ALA A 195 45.65 75.66 2.62
C ALA A 195 44.20 76.11 2.30
N HIS A 196 43.60 76.65 3.39
CA HIS A 196 42.67 77.80 3.53
C HIS A 196 41.15 77.58 3.62
N GLY A 197 40.60 78.05 4.75
CA GLY A 197 39.17 78.30 4.92
C GLY A 197 38.76 78.38 6.39
N ALA A 198 38.89 79.57 6.99
CA ALA A 198 38.48 79.86 8.36
C ALA A 198 36.97 79.69 8.56
N GLY A 199 36.58 79.04 9.67
CA GLY A 199 35.20 78.91 10.11
C GLY A 199 35.14 78.49 11.57
N THR A 200 34.96 79.48 12.45
CA THR A 200 34.78 79.34 13.90
C THR A 200 33.52 78.53 14.24
N GLY A 201 33.70 77.40 14.91
CA GLY A 201 32.65 76.61 15.58
C GLY A 201 33.17 76.03 16.90
N PRO A 202 32.32 75.87 17.93
CA PRO A 202 32.74 75.68 19.32
C PRO A 202 33.42 74.32 19.58
N PRO A 203 34.23 74.20 20.65
CA PRO A 203 35.10 73.06 20.86
C PRO A 203 34.33 71.78 21.18
N PRO A 204 34.70 70.61 20.61
CA PRO A 204 34.23 69.34 21.12
C PRO A 204 34.94 69.02 22.44
N ARG A 205 34.15 68.59 23.42
CA ARG A 205 34.59 68.05 24.70
C ARG A 205 35.53 66.85 24.49
N PRO A 206 36.51 66.63 25.38
CA PRO A 206 37.26 65.37 25.41
C PRO A 206 36.35 64.27 25.96
N GLY A 207 35.73 63.48 25.07
CA GLY A 207 35.36 62.10 25.39
C GLY A 207 36.67 61.32 25.42
N GLY A 208 37.09 60.77 26.56
CA GLY A 208 36.38 59.66 27.18
C GLY A 208 36.88 58.41 26.49
N PHE A 209 38.04 57.93 26.92
CA PHE A 209 38.53 56.60 26.62
C PHE A 209 37.50 55.62 27.18
N ASP A 210 36.66 55.04 26.33
CA ASP A 210 35.97 53.79 26.65
C ASP A 210 36.79 52.65 26.03
N GLU A 211 37.78 52.21 26.80
CA GLU A 211 38.26 50.84 26.80
C GLU A 211 37.09 49.94 27.25
N ASP A 212 36.22 49.53 26.31
CA ASP A 212 35.17 48.52 26.57
C ASP A 212 34.80 47.71 25.30
N ASP A 213 35.74 47.58 24.36
CA ASP A 213 35.62 46.64 23.21
C ASP A 213 36.27 45.27 23.51
N GLU A 214 36.35 44.91 24.80
CA GLU A 214 36.84 43.62 25.26
C GLU A 214 35.67 42.75 25.76
N TYR A 215 35.29 41.78 24.91
CA TYR A 215 34.27 40.75 25.12
C TYR A 215 32.83 41.25 25.36
N GLN A 216 32.11 41.54 24.26
CA GLN A 216 30.66 41.24 24.21
C GLN A 216 30.47 39.73 24.38
N THR A 217 30.44 39.35 25.66
CA THR A 217 29.92 38.12 26.18
C THR A 217 28.53 37.88 25.59
N LEU A 218 28.33 36.67 25.11
CA LEU A 218 27.04 36.08 24.75
C LEU A 218 26.14 36.06 26.00
N ASN A 219 25.58 37.20 26.38
CA ASN A 219 24.54 37.27 27.39
C ASN A 219 23.22 36.91 26.68
N PRO A 220 22.54 35.81 27.07
CA PRO A 220 21.23 35.51 26.54
C PRO A 220 20.29 36.62 27.00
N VAL A 221 19.80 37.42 26.06
CA VAL A 221 18.77 38.43 26.30
C VAL A 221 17.62 37.75 27.07
N VAL A 222 17.41 38.20 28.31
CA VAL A 222 16.19 37.93 29.06
C VAL A 222 15.06 38.53 28.24
N ALA A 223 14.15 37.67 27.77
CA ALA A 223 13.01 38.07 26.95
C ALA A 223 12.12 39.01 27.76
N ASP A 224 12.08 40.27 27.36
CA ASP A 224 11.09 41.24 27.82
C ASP A 224 9.73 40.87 27.19
N PRO A 225 8.72 40.42 27.96
CA PRO A 225 7.50 39.82 27.42
C PRO A 225 6.55 40.82 26.73
N HIS A 226 6.91 42.10 26.66
CA HIS A 226 6.05 43.15 26.10
C HIS A 226 6.56 43.82 24.82
N LEU A 227 7.71 43.39 24.25
CA LEU A 227 8.28 43.99 23.03
C LEU A 227 8.69 42.99 21.93
N THR A 228 8.20 41.75 21.95
CA THR A 228 8.43 40.79 20.85
C THR A 228 7.32 40.87 19.79
N ALA A 229 7.15 42.03 19.16
CA ALA A 229 6.58 42.06 17.81
C ALA A 229 7.70 41.70 16.84
N ILE A 230 7.87 40.40 16.56
CA ILE A 230 8.69 39.94 15.43
C ILE A 230 8.14 40.67 14.20
N PRO A 231 8.96 41.45 13.45
CA PRO A 231 8.46 42.10 12.24
C PRO A 231 7.96 41.00 11.31
N THR A 232 6.66 41.02 11.03
CA THR A 232 6.03 40.10 10.09
C THR A 232 6.75 40.27 8.76
N PRO A 233 7.48 39.25 8.26
CA PRO A 233 8.13 39.38 6.96
C PRO A 233 7.05 39.65 5.92
N ALA A 234 7.26 40.66 5.08
CA ALA A 234 6.34 41.03 4.02
C ALA A 234 5.95 39.75 3.24
N GLN A 235 4.64 39.49 3.16
CA GLN A 235 4.06 38.24 2.64
C GLN A 235 4.50 37.89 1.20
N GLY A 236 5.14 38.82 0.47
CA GLY A 236 5.72 38.58 -0.86
C GLY A 236 7.16 38.03 -0.87
N ALA A 237 7.98 38.24 0.16
CA ALA A 237 9.39 37.82 0.16
C ALA A 237 9.57 36.32 0.49
N VAL A 238 8.61 35.71 1.18
CA VAL A 238 8.63 34.28 1.53
C VAL A 238 8.14 33.41 0.37
N ALA A 239 7.36 33.95 -0.57
CA ALA A 239 6.93 33.21 -1.76
C ALA A 239 8.07 33.00 -2.78
N ALA A 240 9.01 33.93 -2.86
CA ALA A 240 10.15 33.88 -3.80
C ALA A 240 11.26 32.87 -3.42
N SER A 241 11.26 32.34 -2.18
CA SER A 241 12.23 31.32 -1.75
C SER A 241 11.75 29.88 -1.93
N VAL A 242 10.48 29.69 -2.34
CA VAL A 242 9.81 28.39 -2.44
C VAL A 242 10.16 27.63 -3.72
N GLU A 243 10.47 28.36 -4.80
CA GLU A 243 10.94 27.80 -6.07
C GLU A 243 12.46 27.57 -6.08
N GLY A 244 13.19 28.05 -5.07
CA GLY A 244 14.66 28.06 -5.03
C GLY A 244 15.33 26.78 -4.54
N TRP A 245 14.61 25.77 -4.08
CA TRP A 245 15.20 24.47 -3.72
C TRP A 245 15.18 23.53 -4.94
N GLU A 246 15.90 23.91 -6.00
CA GLU A 246 16.25 23.04 -7.13
C GLU A 246 17.09 21.86 -6.61
N GLY A 247 16.42 20.78 -6.20
CA GLY A 247 17.08 19.60 -5.62
C GLY A 247 16.21 18.77 -4.69
N LEU A 248 15.07 19.28 -4.23
CA LEU A 248 14.15 18.50 -3.38
C LEU A 248 13.65 17.22 -4.04
N ARG A 249 13.55 17.18 -5.38
CA ARG A 249 13.12 16.02 -6.17
C ARG A 249 14.23 15.02 -6.51
N ALA A 250 15.50 15.44 -6.53
CA ALA A 250 16.62 14.55 -6.83
C ALA A 250 17.14 13.91 -5.54
N ARG A 251 17.09 12.58 -5.43
CA ARG A 251 17.80 11.85 -4.36
C ARG A 251 19.29 11.91 -4.65
N ALA A 252 19.95 12.95 -4.16
CA ALA A 252 21.40 13.07 -4.21
C ALA A 252 22.09 12.08 -3.25
N ALA A 253 21.36 11.52 -2.26
CA ALA A 253 21.92 10.50 -1.39
C ALA A 253 21.92 9.12 -2.05
N MET A 254 23.03 8.44 -1.83
CA MET A 254 23.22 7.05 -2.20
C MET A 254 22.21 6.16 -1.44
N PRO A 255 21.52 5.22 -2.10
CA PRO A 255 20.58 4.32 -1.42
C PRO A 255 21.27 3.56 -0.28
N GLU A 256 20.58 3.32 0.83
CA GLU A 256 21.16 2.61 2.00
C GLU A 256 21.75 1.25 1.62
N LYS A 257 21.11 0.55 0.68
CA LYS A 257 21.59 -0.73 0.16
C LYS A 257 22.93 -0.61 -0.57
N LEU A 258 23.15 0.49 -1.29
CA LEU A 258 24.39 0.75 -2.00
C LEU A 258 25.50 1.14 -1.01
N VAL A 259 25.18 1.96 0.00
CA VAL A 259 26.10 2.24 1.11
C VAL A 259 26.50 0.96 1.84
N LEU A 260 25.53 0.10 2.19
CA LEU A 260 25.80 -1.19 2.81
C LEU A 260 26.67 -2.08 1.90
N PHE A 261 26.36 -2.14 0.60
CA PHE A 261 27.13 -2.90 -0.37
C PHE A 261 28.59 -2.40 -0.46
N LEU A 262 28.80 -1.08 -0.50
CA LEU A 262 30.14 -0.48 -0.50
C LEU A 262 30.89 -0.82 0.79
N LEU A 263 30.23 -0.74 1.94
CA LEU A 263 30.83 -1.10 3.24
C LEU A 263 31.21 -2.58 3.28
N VAL A 264 30.33 -3.47 2.83
CA VAL A 264 30.61 -4.92 2.75
C VAL A 264 31.77 -5.20 1.80
N LEU A 265 31.87 -4.49 0.68
CA LEU A 265 32.97 -4.63 -0.27
C LEU A 265 34.32 -4.21 0.36
N VAL A 266 34.36 -3.06 1.04
CA VAL A 266 35.57 -2.60 1.76
C VAL A 266 35.93 -3.60 2.86
N PHE A 267 34.95 -4.09 3.62
CA PHE A 267 35.15 -5.09 4.65
C PHE A 267 35.73 -6.40 4.10
N ALA A 268 35.20 -6.89 2.98
CA ALA A 268 35.67 -8.11 2.32
C ALA A 268 37.13 -8.01 1.84
N VAL A 269 37.59 -6.81 1.47
CA VAL A 269 38.99 -6.54 1.11
C VAL A 269 39.89 -6.43 2.34
N GLU A 270 39.42 -5.81 3.42
CA GLU A 270 40.24 -5.56 4.62
C GLU A 270 40.43 -6.79 5.52
N VAL A 271 39.42 -7.66 5.63
CA VAL A 271 39.48 -8.85 6.52
C VAL A 271 40.65 -9.79 6.18
N PRO A 272 40.90 -10.17 4.91
CA PRO A 272 42.07 -10.97 4.55
C PRO A 272 43.40 -10.29 4.92
N ILE A 273 43.48 -8.97 4.81
CA ILE A 273 44.70 -8.21 5.16
C ILE A 273 44.94 -8.28 6.68
N TYR A 274 43.89 -8.13 7.48
CA TYR A 274 44.00 -8.31 8.94
C TYR A 274 44.34 -9.73 9.34
N TRP A 275 43.78 -10.73 8.65
CA TRP A 275 44.10 -12.13 8.89
C TRP A 275 45.60 -12.40 8.79
N VAL A 276 46.23 -11.96 7.69
CA VAL A 276 47.67 -12.13 7.48
C VAL A 276 48.48 -11.35 8.51
N ALA A 277 48.06 -10.12 8.85
CA ALA A 277 48.74 -9.30 9.84
C ALA A 277 48.72 -9.90 11.27
N PHE A 278 47.71 -10.72 11.59
CA PHE A 278 47.54 -11.32 12.92
C PHE A 278 48.06 -12.75 13.04
N GLU A 279 48.42 -13.38 11.93
CA GLU A 279 49.00 -14.72 11.87
C GLU A 279 50.29 -14.86 12.71
N PRO A 280 51.23 -13.89 12.73
CA PRO A 280 52.44 -13.99 13.57
C PRO A 280 52.18 -14.02 15.08
N PHE A 281 51.04 -13.50 15.55
CA PHE A 281 50.75 -13.39 16.98
C PHE A 281 50.12 -14.65 17.58
N HIS A 282 49.43 -15.45 16.77
CA HIS A 282 48.67 -16.62 17.24
C HIS A 282 49.29 -17.95 16.78
N GLY A 283 50.27 -17.89 15.86
CA GLY A 283 50.96 -19.06 15.31
C GLY A 283 50.19 -19.75 14.18
N VAL A 284 50.91 -20.51 13.35
CA VAL A 284 50.36 -21.25 12.20
C VAL A 284 50.13 -22.70 12.59
N GLY A 285 49.01 -23.30 12.16
CA GLY A 285 48.82 -24.77 12.21
C GLY A 285 47.96 -25.36 13.33
N THR A 286 47.44 -24.56 14.28
CA THR A 286 46.43 -25.05 15.25
C THR A 286 45.03 -24.49 14.93
N SER A 287 43.99 -25.34 15.02
CA SER A 287 42.60 -24.93 14.75
C SER A 287 42.12 -23.81 15.67
N SER A 288 42.61 -23.76 16.91
CA SER A 288 42.31 -22.70 17.88
C SER A 288 42.93 -21.35 17.49
N ALA A 289 44.18 -21.35 17.00
CA ALA A 289 44.83 -20.13 16.51
C ALA A 289 44.11 -19.57 15.27
N GLY A 290 43.67 -20.44 14.35
CA GLY A 290 42.89 -20.02 13.18
C GLY A 290 41.57 -19.34 13.56
N VAL A 291 40.84 -19.88 14.54
CA VAL A 291 39.59 -19.26 15.02
C VAL A 291 39.85 -17.93 15.73
N LEU A 292 40.86 -17.85 16.59
CA LEU A 292 41.22 -16.59 17.26
C LEU A 292 41.62 -15.51 16.25
N ASN A 293 42.45 -15.86 15.26
CA ASN A 293 42.83 -14.96 14.18
C ASN A 293 41.60 -14.47 13.39
N ALA A 294 40.70 -15.39 13.00
CA ALA A 294 39.45 -15.06 12.32
C ALA A 294 38.61 -14.04 13.09
N THR A 295 38.37 -14.32 14.38
CA THR A 295 37.51 -13.49 15.22
C THR A 295 38.10 -12.09 15.42
N LEU A 296 39.41 -11.99 15.59
CA LEU A 296 40.10 -10.71 15.78
C LEU A 296 40.16 -9.91 14.48
N ALA A 297 40.49 -10.54 13.34
CA ALA A 297 40.46 -9.91 12.02
C ALA A 297 39.07 -9.36 11.66
N ILE A 298 38.01 -10.14 11.89
CA ILE A 298 36.62 -9.73 11.68
C ILE A 298 36.26 -8.57 12.62
N SER A 299 36.59 -8.69 13.91
CA SER A 299 36.24 -7.66 14.91
C SER A 299 36.92 -6.33 14.61
N VAL A 300 38.21 -6.35 14.26
CA VAL A 300 38.97 -5.16 13.87
C VAL A 300 38.43 -4.59 12.56
N GLY A 301 38.13 -5.42 11.56
CA GLY A 301 37.52 -4.97 10.31
C GLY A 301 36.16 -4.28 10.53
N VAL A 302 35.31 -4.85 11.40
CA VAL A 302 34.03 -4.24 11.76
C VAL A 302 34.25 -2.91 12.49
N LEU A 303 35.15 -2.85 13.47
CA LEU A 303 35.45 -1.64 14.22
C LEU A 303 35.96 -0.52 13.30
N MET A 304 36.90 -0.86 12.41
CA MET A 304 37.57 0.08 11.52
C MET A 304 36.62 0.69 10.49
N LEU A 305 35.55 -0.01 10.15
CA LEU A 305 34.55 0.47 9.20
C LEU A 305 33.33 1.10 9.88
N ALA A 306 32.82 0.47 10.95
CA ALA A 306 31.61 0.89 11.64
C ALA A 306 31.82 2.20 12.42
N VAL A 307 32.97 2.38 13.09
CA VAL A 307 33.20 3.58 13.90
C VAL A 307 33.22 4.85 13.03
N PRO A 308 34.02 4.95 11.96
CA PRO A 308 33.99 6.13 11.09
C PRO A 308 32.62 6.36 10.46
N HIS A 309 31.94 5.28 10.03
CA HIS A 309 30.59 5.38 9.47
C HIS A 309 29.57 5.95 10.47
N LEU A 310 29.55 5.43 11.69
CA LEU A 310 28.67 5.89 12.76
C LEU A 310 29.01 7.32 13.20
N VAL A 311 30.30 7.68 13.25
CA VAL A 311 30.74 9.06 13.53
C VAL A 311 30.26 10.01 12.43
N GLY A 312 30.43 9.66 11.16
CA GLY A 312 29.93 10.46 10.04
C GLY A 312 28.42 10.64 10.10
N ARG A 313 27.69 9.56 10.41
CA ARG A 313 26.24 9.59 10.62
C ARG A 313 25.84 10.49 11.79
N ALA A 314 26.48 10.32 12.95
CA ALA A 314 26.20 11.13 14.14
C ALA A 314 26.48 12.61 13.87
N MET A 315 27.58 12.94 13.18
CA MET A 315 27.90 14.32 12.79
C MET A 315 26.85 14.92 11.85
N ARG A 316 26.30 14.13 10.92
CA ARG A 316 25.22 14.54 10.04
C ARG A 316 23.90 14.75 10.80
N GLU A 317 23.62 13.92 11.79
CA GLU A 317 22.39 13.97 12.60
C GLU A 317 22.39 15.08 13.67
N ARG A 318 23.54 15.73 13.96
CA ARG A 318 23.64 16.83 14.96
C ARG A 318 22.68 18.00 14.70
N GLY A 319 22.30 18.24 13.45
CA GLY A 319 21.34 19.29 13.09
C GLY A 319 19.88 18.95 13.40
N ALA A 320 19.56 17.67 13.65
CA ALA A 320 18.23 17.10 13.50
C ALA A 320 17.34 17.09 14.74
N THR A 321 17.93 16.90 15.91
CA THR A 321 17.14 16.59 17.11
C THR A 321 17.21 17.69 18.16
N GLY A 322 18.06 18.71 17.99
CA GLY A 322 18.31 19.76 19.00
C GLY A 322 18.87 19.26 20.33
N ALA A 323 18.78 17.94 20.59
CA ALA A 323 19.01 17.27 21.86
C ALA A 323 20.48 16.85 22.07
N SER A 324 21.36 17.03 21.08
CA SER A 324 22.67 16.37 21.11
C SER A 324 23.86 17.33 21.07
N ARG A 325 23.82 18.40 21.88
CA ARG A 325 25.04 19.17 22.22
C ARG A 325 26.22 18.27 22.62
N PRO A 326 26.06 17.16 23.41
CA PRO A 326 27.17 16.28 23.74
C PRO A 326 27.54 15.23 22.67
N ALA A 327 26.72 14.99 21.63
CA ALA A 327 26.95 13.84 20.76
C ALA A 327 28.19 13.94 19.88
N GLY A 328 28.66 15.14 19.56
CA GLY A 328 29.86 15.23 18.73
C GLY A 328 31.17 15.71 19.35
N PRO A 329 31.29 16.21 20.59
CA PRO A 329 32.53 15.93 21.32
C PRO A 329 32.72 14.40 21.46
N ALA A 330 31.66 13.63 21.74
CA ALA A 330 31.76 12.17 21.75
C ALA A 330 32.15 11.59 20.38
N ALA A 331 31.53 12.05 19.28
CA ALA A 331 31.90 11.61 17.94
C ALA A 331 33.36 11.98 17.57
N LEU A 332 33.85 13.16 17.98
CA LEU A 332 35.25 13.56 17.80
C LEU A 332 36.20 12.71 18.65
N LEU A 333 35.83 12.36 19.89
CA LEU A 333 36.61 11.45 20.73
C LEU A 333 36.69 10.05 20.10
N PHE A 334 35.58 9.51 19.61
CA PHE A 334 35.57 8.22 18.89
C PHE A 334 36.41 8.28 17.61
N LEU A 335 36.37 9.38 16.86
CA LEU A 335 37.21 9.57 15.68
C LEU A 335 38.69 9.66 16.02
N GLY A 336 39.04 10.37 17.11
CA GLY A 336 40.41 10.46 17.61
C GLY A 336 40.94 9.11 18.08
N PHE A 337 40.13 8.35 18.83
CA PHE A 337 40.47 6.98 19.23
C PHE A 337 40.66 6.07 18.01
N TRP A 338 39.75 6.14 17.04
CA TRP A 338 39.87 5.38 15.79
C TRP A 338 41.12 5.76 14.99
N ALA A 339 41.48 7.04 14.92
CA ALA A 339 42.70 7.50 14.25
C ALA A 339 43.96 6.96 14.95
N ALA A 340 43.97 6.95 16.29
CA ALA A 340 45.04 6.34 17.07
C ALA A 340 45.15 4.83 16.78
N CYS A 341 44.04 4.09 16.77
CA CYS A 341 44.02 2.67 16.39
C CYS A 341 44.49 2.44 14.95
N THR A 342 44.17 3.35 14.03
CA THR A 342 44.60 3.28 12.63
C THR A 342 46.12 3.42 12.51
N VAL A 343 46.71 4.36 13.25
CA VAL A 343 48.17 4.54 13.31
C VAL A 343 48.84 3.31 13.91
N THR A 344 48.34 2.80 15.04
CA THR A 344 48.94 1.62 15.69
C THR A 344 48.85 0.36 14.83
N LEU A 345 47.71 0.12 14.18
CA LEU A 345 47.54 -1.00 13.24
C LEU A 345 48.37 -0.83 11.97
N GLY A 346 48.51 0.39 11.45
CA GLY A 346 49.38 0.68 10.31
C GLY A 346 50.85 0.37 10.64
N ILE A 347 51.30 0.75 11.83
CA ILE A 347 52.64 0.40 12.34
C ILE A 347 52.78 -1.12 12.51
N LEU A 348 51.76 -1.78 13.05
CA LEU A 348 51.75 -3.24 13.21
C LEU A 348 51.89 -3.95 11.86
N ARG A 349 51.07 -3.58 10.87
CA ARG A 349 51.09 -4.13 9.50
C ARG A 349 52.43 -3.91 8.81
N ALA A 350 52.98 -2.70 8.93
CA ALA A 350 54.29 -2.40 8.35
C ALA A 350 55.39 -3.25 9.00
N ARG A 351 55.36 -3.43 10.32
CA ARG A 351 56.31 -4.29 11.04
C ARG A 351 56.20 -5.76 10.65
N THR A 352 54.99 -6.28 10.43
CA THR A 352 54.84 -7.68 9.97
C THR A 352 55.36 -7.89 8.56
N VAL A 353 55.26 -6.88 7.69
CA VAL A 353 55.80 -6.95 6.31
C VAL A 353 57.32 -6.75 6.27
N LEU A 354 57.85 -5.95 7.20
CA LEU A 354 59.29 -5.71 7.35
C LEU A 354 60.00 -6.77 8.18
N ALA A 355 59.27 -7.67 8.85
CA ALA A 355 59.88 -8.76 9.61
C ALA A 355 60.46 -9.78 8.61
N GLU A 356 61.77 -10.01 8.71
CA GLU A 356 62.44 -11.07 7.96
C GLU A 356 61.88 -12.43 8.39
N GLU A 357 61.60 -13.32 7.43
CA GLU A 357 61.23 -14.70 7.75
C GLU A 357 62.36 -15.32 8.56
N PRO A 358 62.09 -15.87 9.76
CA PRO A 358 63.12 -16.61 10.48
C PRO A 358 63.49 -17.80 9.60
N VAL A 359 64.74 -17.82 9.11
CA VAL A 359 65.30 -18.98 8.39
C VAL A 359 65.10 -20.18 9.31
N GLU A 360 64.21 -21.10 8.93
CA GLU A 360 64.03 -22.37 9.62
C GLU A 360 65.42 -23.02 9.67
N GLU A 361 66.05 -23.05 10.85
CA GLU A 361 67.21 -23.90 11.07
C GLU A 361 66.76 -25.33 10.82
N VAL A 362 67.06 -25.83 9.61
CA VAL A 362 66.84 -27.21 9.21
C VAL A 362 67.63 -28.11 10.16
N THR A 363 67.01 -28.49 11.26
CA THR A 363 67.51 -29.52 12.19
C THR A 363 67.17 -30.90 11.64
N GLY A 364 67.58 -31.16 10.40
CA GLY A 364 67.71 -32.50 9.84
C GLY A 364 69.12 -33.03 10.14
N PRO A 365 69.29 -34.36 10.37
CA PRO A 365 70.61 -34.93 10.63
C PRO A 365 71.56 -34.61 9.47
N ALA A 366 72.60 -33.85 9.77
CA ALA A 366 73.65 -33.46 8.84
C ALA A 366 74.23 -34.69 8.13
N THR A 367 73.79 -34.92 6.90
CA THR A 367 74.45 -35.81 5.96
C THR A 367 74.75 -35.04 4.68
N GLY A 368 75.85 -34.28 4.76
CA GLY A 368 76.73 -33.97 3.64
C GLY A 368 76.18 -33.05 2.55
N PHE A 369 76.11 -31.75 2.83
CA PHE A 369 76.41 -30.67 1.87
C PHE A 369 76.65 -29.39 2.69
N SER A 370 77.91 -29.09 3.02
CA SER A 370 78.30 -27.75 3.46
C SER A 370 78.70 -26.93 2.23
N ASP A 371 78.43 -25.64 2.28
CA ASP A 371 78.87 -24.59 1.36
C ASP A 371 78.01 -24.33 0.11
N ALA A 372 76.69 -24.22 0.30
CA ALA A 372 75.96 -23.15 -0.36
C ALA A 372 75.65 -22.10 0.71
N ALA A 373 76.39 -21.00 0.72
CA ALA A 373 75.97 -19.80 1.45
C ALA A 373 74.56 -19.49 0.96
N ALA A 374 73.55 -19.73 1.81
CA ALA A 374 72.22 -19.27 1.56
C ALA A 374 72.30 -17.75 1.66
N ASP A 375 72.50 -17.09 0.51
CA ASP A 375 72.36 -15.64 0.43
C ASP A 375 71.00 -15.30 1.06
N PRO A 376 70.94 -14.37 2.03
CA PRO A 376 69.69 -14.01 2.67
C PRO A 376 68.73 -13.60 1.55
N VAL A 377 67.61 -14.31 1.43
CA VAL A 377 66.61 -14.00 0.42
C VAL A 377 66.18 -12.55 0.68
N PRO A 378 66.49 -11.59 -0.20
CA PRO A 378 66.24 -10.19 0.11
C PRO A 378 64.75 -10.02 0.28
N SER A 379 64.37 -9.38 1.39
CA SER A 379 62.99 -9.10 1.74
C SER A 379 62.34 -8.37 0.56
N LEU A 380 61.03 -8.55 0.38
CA LEU A 380 60.31 -7.91 -0.74
C LEU A 380 60.52 -6.38 -0.74
N VAL A 381 60.73 -5.78 0.44
CA VAL A 381 61.03 -4.37 0.65
C VAL A 381 62.43 -4.00 0.16
N ASP A 382 63.44 -4.83 0.40
CA ASP A 382 64.80 -4.62 -0.12
C ASP A 382 64.85 -4.69 -1.65
N ARG A 383 64.03 -5.53 -2.26
CA ARG A 383 63.91 -5.63 -3.73
C ARG A 383 63.24 -4.41 -4.36
N LEU A 384 62.45 -3.67 -3.59
CA LEU A 384 61.70 -2.49 -4.03
C LEU A 384 62.37 -1.16 -3.61
N GLU A 385 63.54 -1.20 -2.96
CA GLU A 385 64.27 -0.05 -2.41
C GLU A 385 63.37 0.89 -1.57
N LEU A 386 62.32 0.34 -0.96
CA LEU A 386 61.35 1.13 -0.20
C LEU A 386 61.91 1.43 1.19
N GLN A 387 62.06 2.71 1.50
CA GLN A 387 62.44 3.12 2.85
C GLN A 387 61.36 2.66 3.84
N PRO A 388 61.71 2.08 5.01
CA PRO A 388 60.71 1.59 5.97
C PRO A 388 59.63 2.62 6.34
N GLN A 389 60.02 3.90 6.39
CA GLN A 389 59.10 5.03 6.63
C GLN A 389 58.00 5.13 5.57
N THR A 390 58.28 4.90 4.28
CA THR A 390 57.25 4.96 3.23
C THR A 390 56.25 3.82 3.39
N VAL A 391 56.69 2.63 3.79
CA VAL A 391 55.82 1.47 4.07
C VAL A 391 54.88 1.77 5.24
N TYR A 392 55.38 2.37 6.33
CA TYR A 392 54.55 2.82 7.46
C TYR A 392 53.47 3.80 7.00
N TRP A 393 53.84 4.86 6.28
CA TRP A 393 52.90 5.87 5.81
C TRP A 393 51.89 5.31 4.81
N MET A 394 52.30 4.39 3.94
CA MET A 394 51.40 3.74 2.98
C MET A 394 50.29 2.95 3.69
N PHE A 395 50.62 2.13 4.69
CA PHE A 395 49.61 1.36 5.43
C PHE A 395 48.69 2.24 6.28
N ILE A 396 49.24 3.29 6.91
CA ILE A 396 48.43 4.27 7.64
C ILE A 396 47.48 4.99 6.69
N ALA A 397 47.96 5.44 5.53
CA ALA A 397 47.15 6.12 4.52
C ALA A 397 46.05 5.22 3.95
N LEU A 398 46.34 3.93 3.70
CA LEU A 398 45.36 2.96 3.22
C LEU A 398 44.22 2.76 4.24
N LEU A 399 44.55 2.59 5.52
CA LEU A 399 43.56 2.47 6.60
C LEU A 399 42.75 3.76 6.80
N LEU A 400 43.40 4.92 6.69
CA LEU A 400 42.72 6.21 6.72
C LEU A 400 41.76 6.36 5.53
N LEU A 401 42.14 5.87 4.35
CA LEU A 401 41.29 5.89 3.16
C LEU A 401 40.08 4.97 3.34
N SER A 402 40.27 3.74 3.81
CA SER A 402 39.15 2.78 3.98
C SER A 402 38.16 3.24 5.05
N GLY A 403 38.63 3.72 6.20
CA GLY A 403 37.74 4.35 7.19
C GLY A 403 37.19 5.70 6.73
N GLY A 404 37.95 6.47 5.96
CA GLY A 404 37.53 7.72 5.34
C GLY A 404 36.35 7.52 4.38
N ILE A 405 36.36 6.45 3.57
CA ILE A 405 35.23 6.04 2.74
C ILE A 405 34.02 5.73 3.62
N GLY A 406 34.18 5.00 4.73
CA GLY A 406 33.11 4.73 5.68
C GLY A 406 32.51 6.00 6.30
N PHE A 407 33.36 6.94 6.70
CA PHE A 407 32.99 8.24 7.24
C PHE A 407 32.25 9.11 6.21
N LEU A 408 32.78 9.23 4.99
CA LEU A 408 32.14 9.95 3.89
C LEU A 408 30.79 9.31 3.54
N ALA A 409 30.70 7.98 3.50
CA ALA A 409 29.44 7.28 3.28
C ALA A 409 28.42 7.57 4.39
N GLY A 410 28.86 7.74 5.64
CA GLY A 410 28.03 8.20 6.76
C GLY A 410 27.55 9.66 6.58
N LEU A 411 28.42 10.54 6.07
CA LEU A 411 28.10 11.94 5.80
C LEU A 411 27.20 12.15 4.58
N LEU A 412 27.34 11.32 3.55
CA LEU A 412 26.56 11.36 2.30
C LEU A 412 25.08 11.00 2.50
N ARG A 413 24.69 10.58 3.71
CA ARG A 413 23.29 10.35 4.05
C ARG A 413 22.48 11.64 3.96
N GLU A 414 21.26 11.49 3.46
CA GLU A 414 20.30 12.58 3.37
C GLU A 414 20.06 13.20 4.76
N HIS A 415 19.87 14.52 4.78
CA HIS A 415 19.59 15.21 6.03
C HIS A 415 18.22 14.73 6.55
N PRO A 416 18.07 14.37 7.83
CA PRO A 416 16.85 13.73 8.34
C PRO A 416 15.57 14.54 8.15
N TYR A 417 15.63 15.86 8.09
CA TYR A 417 14.45 16.68 7.76
C TYR A 417 14.09 16.68 6.26
N VAL A 418 15.08 16.48 5.38
CA VAL A 418 14.80 16.29 3.94
C VAL A 418 14.13 14.94 3.74
N ASP A 419 14.62 13.92 4.45
CA ASP A 419 14.03 12.58 4.47
C ASP A 419 12.60 12.59 5.07
N SER A 420 12.38 13.28 6.20
CA SER A 420 11.05 13.39 6.81
C SER A 420 10.06 14.13 5.91
N PHE A 421 10.49 15.20 5.25
CA PHE A 421 9.67 15.94 4.29
C PHE A 421 9.32 15.09 3.07
N ARG A 422 10.28 14.36 2.50
CA ARG A 422 10.03 13.44 1.38
C ARG A 422 9.10 12.31 1.79
N SER A 423 9.34 11.69 2.94
CA SER A 423 8.46 10.68 3.51
C SER A 423 7.04 11.20 3.74
N ALA A 424 6.88 12.47 4.11
CA ALA A 424 5.57 13.12 4.25
C ALA A 424 4.91 13.35 2.87
N LEU A 425 5.68 13.73 1.85
CA LEU A 425 5.18 13.85 0.48
C LEU A 425 4.75 12.50 -0.10
N GLU A 426 5.56 11.46 0.05
CA GLU A 426 5.24 10.10 -0.39
C GLU A 426 3.94 9.59 0.27
N ARG A 427 3.81 9.81 1.60
CA ARG A 427 2.58 9.52 2.33
C ARG A 427 1.39 10.32 1.81
N ARG A 428 1.55 11.62 1.53
CA ARG A 428 0.47 12.45 0.95
C ARG A 428 0.02 11.91 -0.41
N GLU A 429 0.95 11.56 -1.28
CA GLU A 429 0.64 10.99 -2.60
C GLU A 429 -0.06 9.64 -2.50
N GLU A 430 0.36 8.78 -1.56
CA GLU A 430 -0.32 7.53 -1.26
C GLU A 430 -1.76 7.76 -0.77
N ARG A 431 -1.97 8.70 0.16
CA ARG A 431 -3.32 9.08 0.62
C ARG A 431 -4.18 9.69 -0.48
N ALA A 432 -3.59 10.46 -1.39
CA ALA A 432 -4.31 11.00 -2.54
C ALA A 432 -4.76 9.87 -3.49
N ARG A 433 -3.92 8.86 -3.72
CA ARG A 433 -4.28 7.64 -4.48
C ARG A 433 -5.38 6.84 -3.78
N GLU A 434 -5.32 6.70 -2.44
CA GLU A 434 -6.38 6.05 -1.66
C GLU A 434 -7.73 6.79 -1.79
N LEU A 435 -7.73 8.12 -1.73
CA LEU A 435 -8.93 8.94 -1.88
C LEU A 435 -9.53 8.80 -3.29
N ALA A 436 -8.69 8.83 -4.33
CA ALA A 436 -9.14 8.61 -5.70
C ALA A 436 -9.78 7.22 -5.87
N ALA A 437 -9.18 6.17 -5.31
CA ALA A 437 -9.73 4.82 -5.32
C ALA A 437 -11.05 4.70 -4.52
N ALA A 438 -11.21 5.46 -3.43
CA ALA A 438 -12.46 5.50 -2.69
C ALA A 438 -13.58 6.16 -3.50
N HIS A 439 -13.29 7.24 -4.24
CA HIS A 439 -14.26 7.87 -5.13
C HIS A 439 -14.71 6.96 -6.27
N THR A 440 -13.81 6.18 -6.88
CA THR A 440 -14.18 5.24 -7.95
C THR A 440 -15.06 4.12 -7.43
N ARG A 441 -14.80 3.58 -6.24
CA ARG A 441 -15.68 2.59 -5.58
C ARG A 441 -17.07 3.16 -5.28
N LEU A 442 -17.14 4.39 -4.74
CA LEU A 442 -18.41 5.07 -4.48
C LEU A 442 -19.21 5.30 -5.78
N ALA A 443 -18.54 5.74 -6.85
CA ALA A 443 -19.17 5.93 -8.16
C ALA A 443 -19.74 4.61 -8.71
N ALA A 444 -18.98 3.51 -8.61
CA ALA A 444 -19.44 2.19 -9.03
C ALA A 444 -20.65 1.71 -8.20
N ALA A 445 -20.64 1.94 -6.89
CA ALA A 445 -21.77 1.59 -6.02
C ALA A 445 -23.04 2.38 -6.38
N ARG A 446 -22.91 3.68 -6.68
CA ARG A 446 -24.03 4.52 -7.14
C ARG A 446 -24.58 4.04 -8.48
N ALA A 447 -23.71 3.80 -9.47
CA ALA A 447 -24.12 3.28 -10.77
C ALA A 447 -24.88 1.93 -10.67
N TRP A 448 -24.47 1.05 -9.76
CA TRP A 448 -25.19 -0.20 -9.50
C TRP A 448 -26.62 0.02 -8.97
N VAL A 449 -26.80 0.98 -8.05
CA VAL A 449 -28.10 1.33 -7.50
C VAL A 449 -28.97 2.06 -8.52
N ASP A 450 -28.39 2.94 -9.32
CA ASP A 450 -29.11 3.66 -10.38
C ASP A 450 -29.65 2.71 -11.45
N SER A 451 -28.88 1.66 -11.81
CA SER A 451 -29.32 0.59 -12.72
C SER A 451 -30.39 -0.35 -12.14
N ALA A 452 -30.77 -0.23 -10.85
CA ALA A 452 -31.69 -1.17 -10.21
C ALA A 452 -33.09 -1.18 -10.87
N GLY A 453 -33.57 -0.01 -11.32
CA GLY A 453 -34.85 0.11 -12.01
C GLY A 453 -34.87 -0.65 -13.34
N GLU A 454 -33.84 -0.45 -14.16
CA GLU A 454 -33.68 -1.14 -15.45
C GLU A 454 -33.55 -2.66 -15.26
N ARG A 455 -32.76 -3.10 -14.28
CA ARG A 455 -32.64 -4.52 -13.92
C ARG A 455 -33.99 -5.10 -13.49
N ALA A 456 -34.79 -4.38 -12.71
CA ALA A 456 -36.11 -4.82 -12.29
C ALA A 456 -37.09 -4.93 -13.47
N GLU A 457 -37.07 -3.97 -14.39
CA GLU A 457 -37.89 -4.02 -15.59
C GLU A 457 -37.47 -5.17 -16.53
N GLN A 458 -36.17 -5.36 -16.74
CA GLN A 458 -35.64 -6.47 -17.53
C GLN A 458 -36.08 -7.83 -16.96
N ARG A 459 -36.07 -7.99 -15.63
CA ARG A 459 -36.60 -9.19 -14.97
C ARG A 459 -38.09 -9.38 -15.24
N ARG A 460 -38.91 -8.33 -15.10
CA ARG A 460 -40.36 -8.40 -15.39
C ARG A 460 -40.64 -8.81 -16.83
N ARG A 461 -39.98 -8.17 -17.80
CA ARG A 461 -40.07 -8.53 -19.23
C ARG A 461 -39.67 -9.99 -19.47
N GLY A 462 -38.65 -10.49 -18.78
CA GLY A 462 -38.24 -11.89 -18.83
C GLY A 462 -39.29 -12.85 -18.28
N VAL A 463 -39.95 -12.51 -17.17
CA VAL A 463 -41.06 -13.29 -16.60
C VAL A 463 -42.26 -13.29 -17.54
N ASP A 464 -42.65 -12.14 -18.07
CA ASP A 464 -43.75 -12.02 -19.03
C ASP A 464 -43.50 -12.81 -20.32
N ALA A 465 -42.26 -12.83 -20.80
CA ALA A 465 -41.86 -13.66 -21.94
C ALA A 465 -41.97 -15.17 -21.63
N ARG A 466 -41.59 -15.60 -20.41
CA ARG A 466 -41.73 -17.00 -19.98
C ARG A 466 -43.19 -17.42 -19.84
N LEU A 467 -44.05 -16.55 -19.31
CA LEU A 467 -45.49 -16.81 -19.21
C LEU A 467 -46.13 -16.94 -20.59
N ARG A 468 -45.82 -16.03 -21.52
CA ARG A 468 -46.30 -16.12 -22.91
C ARG A 468 -45.84 -17.40 -23.61
N ALA A 469 -44.56 -17.76 -23.48
CA ALA A 469 -44.05 -19.00 -24.05
C ALA A 469 -44.72 -20.26 -23.48
N ALA A 470 -45.09 -20.24 -22.18
CA ALA A 470 -45.86 -21.33 -21.58
C ALA A 470 -47.28 -21.39 -22.13
N ASP A 471 -47.96 -20.25 -22.26
CA ASP A 471 -49.30 -20.19 -22.86
C ASP A 471 -49.28 -20.72 -24.31
N GLU A 472 -48.37 -20.23 -25.14
CA GLU A 472 -48.21 -20.65 -26.54
C GLU A 472 -47.95 -22.15 -26.67
N LEU A 473 -47.12 -22.73 -25.79
CA LEU A 473 -46.81 -24.16 -25.82
C LEU A 473 -48.03 -25.03 -25.49
N TYR A 474 -48.79 -24.66 -24.45
CA TYR A 474 -49.97 -25.43 -24.05
C TYR A 474 -51.12 -25.22 -25.03
N GLU A 475 -51.23 -24.04 -25.62
CA GLU A 475 -52.17 -23.75 -26.71
C GLU A 475 -51.85 -24.61 -27.95
N ALA A 476 -50.58 -24.67 -28.38
CA ALA A 476 -50.14 -25.54 -29.47
C ALA A 476 -50.38 -27.03 -29.17
N ALA A 477 -50.25 -27.45 -27.91
CA ALA A 477 -50.60 -28.81 -27.50
C ALA A 477 -52.11 -29.06 -27.57
N ALA A 478 -52.95 -28.09 -27.22
CA ALA A 478 -54.40 -28.17 -27.34
C ALA A 478 -54.84 -28.24 -28.82
N GLU A 479 -54.23 -27.43 -29.69
CA GLU A 479 -54.44 -27.48 -31.14
C GLU A 479 -54.06 -28.85 -31.71
N ALA A 480 -52.92 -29.40 -31.28
CA ALA A 480 -52.47 -30.71 -31.72
C ALA A 480 -53.40 -31.84 -31.26
N HIS A 481 -53.94 -31.76 -30.04
CA HIS A 481 -54.98 -32.68 -29.55
C HIS A 481 -56.25 -32.58 -30.39
N ARG A 482 -56.75 -31.37 -30.64
CA ARG A 482 -57.93 -31.13 -31.50
C ARG A 482 -57.72 -31.70 -32.90
N HIS A 483 -56.57 -31.45 -33.52
CA HIS A 483 -56.26 -31.98 -34.85
C HIS A 483 -56.20 -33.52 -34.87
N GLY A 484 -55.63 -34.12 -33.82
CA GLY A 484 -55.68 -35.57 -33.63
C GLY A 484 -57.12 -36.08 -33.54
N LEU A 485 -57.95 -35.43 -32.75
CA LEU A 485 -59.37 -35.75 -32.55
C LEU A 485 -60.14 -35.72 -33.89
N THR A 486 -60.05 -34.61 -34.63
CA THR A 486 -60.78 -34.46 -35.90
C THR A 486 -60.28 -35.43 -36.98
N SER A 487 -59.00 -35.79 -36.99
CA SER A 487 -58.43 -36.72 -37.97
C SER A 487 -58.91 -38.18 -37.85
N LYS A 488 -59.48 -38.56 -36.70
CA LYS A 488 -59.92 -39.93 -36.40
C LYS A 488 -61.39 -40.06 -36.01
N ALA A 489 -62.09 -38.94 -35.82
CA ALA A 489 -63.53 -38.96 -35.58
C ALA A 489 -64.27 -39.52 -36.80
N ALA A 490 -65.11 -40.54 -36.57
CA ALA A 490 -65.96 -41.12 -37.62
C ALA A 490 -67.26 -40.31 -37.84
N ASP A 491 -67.64 -39.47 -36.87
CA ASP A 491 -68.86 -38.66 -36.88
C ASP A 491 -68.58 -37.25 -37.44
N PRO A 492 -69.22 -36.84 -38.55
CA PRO A 492 -69.12 -35.49 -39.11
C PRO A 492 -69.48 -34.39 -38.10
N ALA A 493 -70.44 -34.63 -37.20
CA ALA A 493 -70.89 -33.65 -36.22
C ALA A 493 -69.77 -33.27 -35.23
N ILE A 494 -68.90 -34.22 -34.87
CA ILE A 494 -67.72 -33.98 -34.02
C ILE A 494 -66.72 -33.08 -34.73
N THR A 495 -66.49 -33.32 -36.03
CA THR A 495 -65.57 -32.49 -36.82
C THR A 495 -66.08 -31.07 -37.01
N GLU A 496 -67.38 -30.89 -37.27
CA GLU A 496 -68.01 -29.58 -37.41
C GLU A 496 -67.99 -28.79 -36.09
N ALA A 497 -68.33 -29.44 -34.97
CA ALA A 497 -68.28 -28.81 -33.65
C ALA A 497 -66.85 -28.37 -33.28
N ALA A 498 -65.85 -29.20 -33.56
CA ALA A 498 -64.44 -28.88 -33.32
C ALA A 498 -63.93 -27.74 -34.24
N GLN A 499 -64.46 -27.64 -35.46
CA GLN A 499 -64.10 -26.59 -36.42
C GLN A 499 -64.74 -25.25 -36.06
N LYS A 500 -66.04 -25.26 -35.71
CA LYS A 500 -66.79 -24.08 -35.24
C LYS A 500 -66.15 -23.39 -34.03
N ARG A 501 -65.52 -24.16 -33.14
CA ARG A 501 -64.76 -23.63 -31.99
C ARG A 501 -63.46 -22.89 -32.39
N THR A 502 -62.90 -23.19 -33.55
CA THR A 502 -61.68 -22.53 -34.05
C THR A 502 -62.03 -21.23 -34.79
N GLU A 503 -63.15 -21.24 -35.52
CA GLU A 503 -63.66 -20.08 -36.27
C GLU A 503 -64.02 -18.89 -35.37
N SER A 504 -64.32 -19.13 -34.10
CA SER A 504 -64.56 -18.05 -33.13
C SER A 504 -63.29 -17.25 -32.76
N GLY A 505 -62.10 -17.69 -33.20
CA GLY A 505 -60.83 -17.02 -32.94
C GLY A 505 -60.41 -16.96 -31.46
N ALA A 506 -61.17 -17.59 -30.57
CA ALA A 506 -60.88 -17.64 -29.15
C ALA A 506 -59.81 -18.72 -28.86
N PRO A 507 -58.94 -18.50 -27.85
CA PRO A 507 -58.02 -19.54 -27.41
C PRO A 507 -58.80 -20.82 -27.03
N LEU A 508 -58.27 -21.98 -27.42
CA LEU A 508 -58.85 -23.29 -27.15
C LEU A 508 -58.91 -23.58 -25.66
N LEU A 509 -57.85 -23.18 -24.94
CA LEU A 509 -57.80 -23.24 -23.48
C LEU A 509 -58.43 -21.97 -22.89
N PRO A 510 -59.25 -22.09 -21.84
CA PRO A 510 -59.85 -20.92 -21.18
C PRO A 510 -58.74 -19.98 -20.69
N PRO A 511 -58.98 -18.65 -20.64
CA PRO A 511 -58.03 -17.74 -20.02
C PRO A 511 -57.75 -18.20 -18.59
N SER A 512 -56.48 -18.15 -18.17
CA SER A 512 -56.09 -18.56 -16.82
C SER A 512 -56.90 -17.79 -15.78
N THR A 513 -57.71 -18.48 -15.00
CA THR A 513 -58.54 -17.87 -13.95
C THR A 513 -57.73 -17.50 -12.71
N THR A 514 -56.49 -17.99 -12.62
CA THR A 514 -55.54 -17.78 -11.52
C THR A 514 -54.90 -16.41 -11.47
N ARG A 515 -55.44 -15.37 -12.14
CA ARG A 515 -54.99 -13.99 -11.90
C ARG A 515 -55.39 -13.60 -10.48
N ARG A 516 -54.58 -14.02 -9.51
CA ARG A 516 -54.67 -13.58 -8.12
C ARG A 516 -54.47 -12.07 -8.19
N PRO A 517 -55.41 -11.25 -7.70
CA PRO A 517 -55.19 -9.81 -7.66
C PRO A 517 -53.87 -9.58 -6.93
N PRO A 518 -53.01 -8.67 -7.43
CA PRO A 518 -51.75 -8.37 -6.75
C PRO A 518 -52.08 -8.08 -5.30
N ALA A 519 -51.49 -8.85 -4.38
CA ALA A 519 -51.73 -8.64 -2.96
C ALA A 519 -51.45 -7.16 -2.68
N SER A 520 -52.45 -6.42 -2.20
CA SER A 520 -52.32 -5.00 -1.91
C SER A 520 -51.09 -4.83 -1.01
N ARG A 521 -50.05 -4.15 -1.50
CA ARG A 521 -48.87 -3.83 -0.69
C ARG A 521 -49.37 -3.02 0.51
N ARG A 522 -49.31 -3.60 1.70
CA ARG A 522 -49.48 -2.92 2.98
C ARG A 522 -48.14 -2.39 3.45
#